data_AF-A0A7X9XTY7-F1
#
_entry.id   AF-A0A7X9XTY7-F1
#
_cell.length_a   1.000
_cell.length_b   1.000
_cell.length_c   1.000
_cell.angle_alpha   90.00
_cell.angle_beta   90.00
_cell.angle_gamma   90.00
#
_symmetry.space_group_name_H-M   'P 1'
#
loop_
_entity.id
_entity.type
_entity.pdbx_description
1 polymer ?
#
loop_
_entity_poly.entity_id
_entity_poly.type
_entity_poly.pdbx_seq_one_letter_code
_entity_poly.pdbx_strand_id
1 'polypeptide(L)'
;MTPDRTDAHRSLIENLSAADGPLSTDAPTATLKNPAWFVERGGRLETRAGRRALHRRLRDELREENPGVRAERRAIVLAGPPGAGKGTTLRQERAEVLPSYLVIDADDFKKKLLTEAMRDGTYESFIKPQSIKDLEERGEQFFPLELASLVHEESSMLATQMRNEALLDGTNIVIDTVLSSPEKAADLGRLLEGAGYDVEVIDVEVPFELSEERIASRWRGDYLNALEKGEGLGGRWVPSEFAREVLDFQDCGPSTLQVETTTSCYRDYFYIWCSHVRD
;
A
#
# COMPACT_ATOMS: atom_id res chain seq x y z
N MET A 1 -20.97 1.26 19.71
CA MET A 1 -20.97 2.45 18.82
C MET A 1 -22.23 2.41 17.96
N THR A 2 -22.97 3.50 17.76
CA THR A 2 -24.06 3.54 16.77
C THR A 2 -23.48 3.72 15.36
N PRO A 3 -24.16 3.27 14.29
CA PRO A 3 -23.73 3.52 12.90
C PRO A 3 -23.37 4.99 12.65
N ASP A 4 -24.20 5.90 13.17
CA ASP A 4 -24.05 7.35 13.06
C ASP A 4 -22.71 7.88 13.64
N ARG A 5 -22.26 7.32 14.77
CA ARG A 5 -20.96 7.71 15.37
C ARG A 5 -19.77 7.20 14.56
N THR A 6 -19.87 6.01 13.98
CA THR A 6 -18.80 5.46 13.14
C THR A 6 -18.67 6.24 11.84
N ASP A 7 -19.80 6.64 11.25
CA ASP A 7 -19.81 7.45 10.03
C ASP A 7 -19.32 8.88 10.30
N ALA A 8 -19.65 9.47 11.45
CA ALA A 8 -19.07 10.74 11.89
C ALA A 8 -17.55 10.66 12.10
N HIS A 9 -17.05 9.60 12.73
CA HIS A 9 -15.61 9.38 12.92
C HIS A 9 -14.89 9.18 11.57
N ARG A 10 -15.51 8.50 10.61
CA ARG A 10 -14.99 8.39 9.24
C ARG A 10 -14.80 9.76 8.59
N SER A 11 -15.83 10.60 8.62
CA SER A 11 -15.75 11.96 8.07
C SER A 11 -14.71 12.84 8.80
N LEU A 12 -14.50 12.62 10.10
CA LEU A 12 -13.43 13.27 10.83
C LEU A 12 -12.04 12.86 10.29
N ILE A 13 -11.79 11.57 10.11
CA ILE A 13 -10.50 11.06 9.57
C ILE A 13 -10.27 11.56 8.15
N GLU A 14 -11.31 11.57 7.31
CA GLU A 14 -11.26 12.09 5.95
C GLU A 14 -10.78 13.55 5.94
N ASN A 15 -11.39 14.41 6.77
CA ASN A 15 -10.97 15.80 6.90
C ASN A 15 -9.55 15.96 7.46
N LEU A 16 -9.15 15.14 8.42
CA LEU A 16 -7.79 15.16 8.98
C LEU A 16 -6.73 14.71 7.97
N SER A 17 -7.12 13.88 6.99
CA SER A 17 -6.26 13.32 5.95
C SER A 17 -6.20 14.16 4.66
N ALA A 18 -6.99 15.24 4.57
CA ALA A 18 -7.01 16.15 3.43
C ALA A 18 -5.62 16.77 3.18
N ALA A 19 -5.44 17.37 2.00
CA ALA A 19 -4.25 18.17 1.69
C ALA A 19 -4.02 19.22 2.79
N ASP A 20 -2.78 19.33 3.28
CA ASP A 20 -2.37 20.18 4.42
C ASP A 20 -2.96 19.79 5.80
N GLY A 21 -3.73 18.70 5.88
CA GLY A 21 -4.26 18.15 7.12
C GLY A 21 -3.17 17.56 8.03
N PRO A 22 -3.46 17.40 9.34
CA PRO A 22 -2.51 16.85 10.30
C PRO A 22 -2.16 15.37 10.05
N LEU A 23 -2.96 14.66 9.24
CA LEU A 23 -2.71 13.30 8.78
C LEU A 23 -2.41 13.27 7.26
N SER A 24 -2.01 14.38 6.66
CA SER A 24 -1.47 14.36 5.30
C SER A 24 -0.11 13.65 5.25
N THR A 25 0.26 13.09 4.10
CA THR A 25 1.55 12.39 3.92
C THR A 25 2.77 13.30 4.13
N ASP A 26 2.61 14.62 3.95
CA ASP A 26 3.67 15.62 4.15
C ASP A 26 3.55 16.41 5.47
N ALA A 27 2.66 15.97 6.39
CA ALA A 27 2.47 16.63 7.66
C ALA A 27 3.79 16.72 8.47
N PRO A 28 3.96 17.71 9.37
CA PRO A 28 5.18 17.86 10.16
C PRO A 28 5.56 16.64 11.04
N THR A 29 4.59 15.80 11.37
CA THR A 29 4.77 14.56 12.14
C THR A 29 4.97 13.32 11.28
N ALA A 30 5.01 13.47 9.94
CA ALA A 30 5.38 12.39 9.06
C ALA A 30 6.81 11.90 9.37
N THR A 31 7.00 10.60 9.31
CA THR A 31 8.26 9.92 9.67
C THR A 31 9.49 10.50 8.99
N LEU A 32 9.40 10.85 7.71
CA LEU A 32 10.50 11.45 6.94
C LEU A 32 10.91 12.84 7.44
N LYS A 33 10.03 13.54 8.17
CA LYS A 33 10.31 14.85 8.77
C LYS A 33 10.99 14.75 10.14
N ASN A 34 11.17 13.54 10.68
CA ASN A 34 11.84 13.35 11.97
C ASN A 34 13.36 13.58 11.85
N PRO A 35 13.93 14.63 12.47
CA PRO A 35 15.35 14.95 12.32
C PRO A 35 16.29 13.95 13.02
N ALA A 36 15.76 13.13 13.95
CA ALA A 36 16.51 12.03 14.57
C ALA A 36 16.61 10.80 13.67
N TRP A 37 15.73 10.67 12.67
CA TRP A 37 15.68 9.52 11.76
C TRP A 37 16.23 9.84 10.37
N PHE A 38 16.00 11.05 9.88
CA PHE A 38 16.40 11.48 8.54
C PHE A 38 17.15 12.82 8.60
N VAL A 39 17.94 13.09 7.56
CA VAL A 39 18.62 14.36 7.37
C VAL A 39 18.70 14.68 5.89
N GLU A 40 18.40 15.91 5.51
CA GLU A 40 18.57 16.35 4.13
C GLU A 40 20.00 16.89 3.92
N ARG A 41 20.67 16.39 2.88
CA ARG A 41 22.02 16.82 2.48
C ARG A 41 22.09 16.94 0.97
N GLY A 42 22.39 18.14 0.46
CA GLY A 42 22.53 18.37 -0.98
C GLY A 42 21.28 17.99 -1.79
N GLY A 43 20.08 18.25 -1.24
CA GLY A 43 18.80 17.91 -1.88
C GLY A 43 18.45 16.42 -1.86
N ARG A 44 19.15 15.60 -1.06
CA ARG A 44 18.86 14.18 -0.89
C ARG A 44 18.54 13.88 0.57
N LEU A 45 17.46 13.14 0.79
CA LEU A 45 17.11 12.64 2.10
C LEU A 45 17.97 11.42 2.45
N GLU A 46 18.74 11.51 3.53
CA GLU A 46 19.56 10.42 4.05
C GLU A 46 18.95 9.84 5.32
N THR A 47 18.77 8.52 5.35
CA THR A 47 18.37 7.78 6.57
C THR A 47 19.56 7.70 7.54
N ARG A 48 19.38 8.11 8.80
CA ARG A 48 20.43 8.04 9.84
C ARG A 48 20.69 6.60 10.30
N ALA A 49 21.85 6.37 10.93
CA ALA A 49 22.34 5.03 11.27
C ALA A 49 21.34 4.20 12.09
N GLY A 50 20.75 4.77 13.15
CA GLY A 50 19.75 4.06 13.97
C GLY A 50 18.51 3.66 13.18
N ARG A 51 17.98 4.57 12.34
CA ARG A 51 16.81 4.27 11.50
C ARG A 51 17.15 3.28 10.38
N ARG A 52 18.35 3.32 9.81
CA ARG A 52 18.83 2.29 8.85
C ARG A 52 18.91 0.89 9.48
N ALA A 53 19.33 0.81 10.75
CA ALA A 53 19.37 -0.47 11.46
C ALA A 53 17.96 -1.03 11.67
N LEU A 54 17.00 -0.18 12.06
CA LEU A 54 15.58 -0.55 12.11
C LEU A 54 15.08 -1.03 10.75
N HIS A 55 15.33 -0.26 9.68
CA HIS A 55 14.89 -0.61 8.33
C HIS A 55 15.37 -2.00 7.90
N ARG A 56 16.64 -2.31 8.17
CA ARG A 56 17.21 -3.63 7.91
C ARG A 56 16.48 -4.70 8.71
N ARG A 57 16.32 -4.51 10.02
CA ARG A 57 15.64 -5.46 10.89
C ARG A 57 14.21 -5.75 10.42
N LEU A 58 13.44 -4.74 10.03
CA LEU A 58 12.06 -4.95 9.56
C LEU A 58 11.98 -5.75 8.25
N ARG A 59 12.98 -5.63 7.37
CA ARG A 59 13.08 -6.46 6.15
C ARG A 59 13.53 -7.88 6.45
N ASP A 60 14.47 -8.03 7.39
CA ASP A 60 14.92 -9.35 7.85
C ASP A 60 13.76 -10.10 8.51
N GLU A 61 12.98 -9.45 9.38
CA GLU A 61 11.75 -10.00 9.97
C GLU A 61 10.76 -10.46 8.89
N LEU A 62 10.55 -9.67 7.84
CA LEU A 62 9.66 -10.06 6.75
C LEU A 62 10.16 -11.32 6.02
N ARG A 63 11.47 -11.49 5.84
CA ARG A 63 12.04 -12.74 5.29
C ARG A 63 11.85 -13.91 6.25
N GLU A 64 12.12 -13.70 7.53
CA GLU A 64 12.00 -14.73 8.56
C GLU A 64 10.55 -15.22 8.74
N GLU A 65 9.57 -14.34 8.56
CA GLU A 65 8.14 -14.67 8.54
C GLU A 65 7.74 -15.51 7.31
N ASN A 66 8.57 -15.56 6.28
CA ASN A 66 8.32 -16.25 5.01
C ASN A 66 9.42 -17.27 4.66
N PRO A 67 9.69 -18.29 5.50
CA PRO A 67 10.82 -19.21 5.31
C PRO A 67 10.63 -20.18 4.13
N GLY A 68 9.42 -20.29 3.58
CA GLY A 68 9.09 -21.16 2.44
C GLY A 68 9.44 -20.56 1.07
N VAL A 69 9.88 -19.29 1.05
CA VAL A 69 10.16 -18.53 -0.17
C VAL A 69 11.30 -19.16 -0.95
N ARG A 70 11.13 -19.25 -2.27
CA ARG A 70 12.11 -19.83 -3.19
C ARG A 70 12.79 -18.76 -4.04
N ALA A 71 13.93 -19.11 -4.63
CA ALA A 71 14.69 -18.24 -5.53
C ALA A 71 14.72 -18.81 -6.96
N GLU A 72 13.57 -18.75 -7.63
CA GLU A 72 13.37 -19.28 -8.99
C GLU A 72 13.11 -18.17 -10.01
N ARG A 73 13.26 -16.89 -9.61
CA ARG A 73 13.00 -15.69 -10.42
C ARG A 73 11.58 -15.66 -11.00
N ARG A 74 10.57 -15.93 -10.17
CA ARG A 74 9.16 -15.79 -10.57
C ARG A 74 8.55 -14.53 -9.97
N ALA A 75 7.83 -13.76 -10.77
CA ALA A 75 7.11 -12.59 -10.31
C ALA A 75 5.61 -12.74 -10.58
N ILE A 76 4.79 -12.39 -9.60
CA ILE A 76 3.35 -12.14 -9.80
C ILE A 76 3.13 -10.66 -9.55
N VAL A 77 2.64 -9.94 -10.55
CA VAL A 77 2.27 -8.52 -10.43
C VAL A 77 0.76 -8.44 -10.32
N LEU A 78 0.27 -7.87 -9.22
CA LEU A 78 -1.15 -7.56 -9.07
C LEU A 78 -1.41 -6.16 -9.60
N ALA A 79 -2.50 -5.98 -10.34
CA ALA A 79 -2.96 -4.70 -10.87
C ALA A 79 -4.44 -4.47 -10.53
N GLY A 80 -4.83 -3.19 -10.43
CA GLY A 80 -6.19 -2.77 -10.11
C GLY A 80 -6.30 -1.86 -8.89
N PRO A 81 -7.45 -1.20 -8.68
CA PRO A 81 -7.60 -0.19 -7.65
C PRO A 81 -7.53 -0.77 -6.21
N PRO A 82 -7.29 0.08 -5.20
CA PRO A 82 -7.56 -0.28 -3.81
C PRO A 82 -9.00 -0.80 -3.68
N GLY A 83 -9.28 -1.77 -2.81
CA GLY A 83 -10.64 -2.33 -2.69
C GLY A 83 -11.09 -3.28 -3.83
N ALA A 84 -10.34 -3.41 -4.94
CA ALA A 84 -10.70 -4.32 -6.03
C ALA A 84 -10.79 -5.80 -5.63
N GLY A 85 -10.04 -6.20 -4.60
CA GLY A 85 -9.97 -7.59 -4.15
C GLY A 85 -8.73 -8.35 -4.61
N LYS A 86 -7.69 -7.66 -5.11
CA LYS A 86 -6.41 -8.24 -5.57
C LYS A 86 -5.86 -9.33 -4.66
N GLY A 87 -5.70 -9.06 -3.36
CA GLY A 87 -5.19 -10.04 -2.41
C GLY A 87 -6.14 -11.24 -2.19
N THR A 88 -7.44 -11.07 -2.37
CA THR A 88 -8.41 -12.19 -2.34
C THR A 88 -8.28 -13.04 -3.60
N THR A 89 -8.22 -12.41 -4.78
CA THR A 89 -7.99 -13.10 -6.06
C THR A 89 -6.67 -13.86 -6.06
N LEU A 90 -5.57 -13.24 -5.60
CA LEU A 90 -4.28 -13.90 -5.46
C LEU A 90 -4.39 -15.18 -4.62
N ARG A 91 -5.04 -15.12 -3.46
CA ARG A 91 -5.21 -16.30 -2.61
C ARG A 91 -6.08 -17.36 -3.27
N GLN A 92 -7.14 -16.98 -3.99
CA GLN A 92 -8.01 -17.94 -4.67
C GLN A 92 -7.30 -18.66 -5.82
N GLU A 93 -6.54 -17.92 -6.64
CA GLU A 93 -5.91 -18.45 -7.86
C GLU A 93 -4.53 -19.08 -7.62
N ARG A 94 -3.84 -18.69 -6.54
CA ARG A 94 -2.42 -19.03 -6.28
C ARG A 94 -2.15 -19.57 -4.87
N ALA A 95 -3.17 -19.96 -4.09
CA ALA A 95 -3.00 -20.49 -2.72
C ALA A 95 -1.90 -21.54 -2.57
N GLU A 96 -1.81 -22.48 -3.52
CA GLU A 96 -0.88 -23.61 -3.44
C GLU A 96 0.59 -23.19 -3.57
N VAL A 97 0.87 -22.17 -4.39
CA VAL A 97 2.22 -21.71 -4.68
C VAL A 97 2.61 -20.50 -3.83
N LEU A 98 1.65 -19.74 -3.30
CA LEU A 98 1.88 -18.50 -2.57
C LEU A 98 2.89 -18.62 -1.41
N PRO A 99 2.96 -19.72 -0.62
CA PRO A 99 3.99 -19.89 0.40
C PRO A 99 5.44 -19.90 -0.13
N SER A 100 5.63 -20.09 -1.43
CA SER A 100 6.94 -20.01 -2.10
C SER A 100 7.29 -18.62 -2.62
N TYR A 101 6.39 -17.63 -2.48
CA TYR A 101 6.56 -16.26 -2.91
C TYR A 101 6.65 -15.32 -1.71
N LEU A 102 7.53 -14.34 -1.81
CA LEU A 102 7.58 -13.21 -0.90
C LEU A 102 6.56 -12.15 -1.36
N VAL A 103 5.53 -11.89 -0.57
CA VAL A 103 4.60 -10.79 -0.83
C VAL A 103 5.22 -9.48 -0.33
N ILE A 104 5.47 -8.55 -1.26
CA ILE A 104 6.04 -7.25 -0.95
C ILE A 104 4.91 -6.21 -0.99
N ASP A 105 4.34 -5.92 0.18
CA ASP A 105 3.31 -4.91 0.38
C ASP A 105 3.83 -3.79 1.31
N ALA A 106 3.70 -2.53 0.88
CA ALA A 106 4.06 -1.39 1.71
C ALA A 106 3.21 -1.33 2.99
N ASP A 107 1.99 -1.86 3.00
CA ASP A 107 1.12 -1.85 4.18
C ASP A 107 1.63 -2.73 5.32
N ASP A 108 2.34 -3.81 5.01
CA ASP A 108 2.98 -4.62 6.04
C ASP A 108 4.10 -3.84 6.71
N PHE A 109 4.85 -3.03 5.95
CA PHE A 109 5.81 -2.10 6.53
C PHE A 109 5.14 -0.97 7.31
N LYS A 110 3.96 -0.47 6.93
CA LYS A 110 3.22 0.51 7.76
C LYS A 110 2.90 -0.07 9.14
N LYS A 111 2.37 -1.29 9.18
CA LYS A 111 2.08 -2.00 10.44
C LYS A 111 3.34 -2.17 11.29
N LYS A 112 4.44 -2.64 10.69
CA LYS A 112 5.72 -2.86 11.39
C LYS A 112 6.30 -1.53 11.93
N LEU A 113 6.28 -0.46 11.14
CA LEU A 113 6.75 0.87 11.54
C LEU A 113 5.93 1.44 12.71
N LEU A 114 4.59 1.35 12.63
CA LEU A 114 3.70 1.83 13.69
C LEU A 114 3.85 0.98 14.96
N THR A 115 3.99 -0.34 14.82
CA THR A 115 4.23 -1.23 15.95
C THR A 115 5.55 -0.91 16.66
N GLU A 116 6.63 -0.68 15.90
CA GLU A 116 7.90 -0.25 16.48
C GLU A 116 7.78 1.11 17.17
N ALA A 117 7.09 2.05 16.54
CA ALA A 117 6.90 3.38 17.11
C ALA A 117 6.09 3.35 18.42
N MET A 118 5.11 2.45 18.53
CA MET A 118 4.41 2.22 19.79
C MET A 118 5.34 1.62 20.84
N ARG A 119 6.20 0.68 20.45
CA ARG A 119 7.15 -0.01 21.33
C ARG A 119 8.22 0.92 21.89
N ASP A 120 8.74 1.85 21.08
CA ASP A 120 9.79 2.78 21.47
C ASP A 120 9.26 4.14 21.98
N GLY A 121 7.92 4.32 21.98
CA GLY A 121 7.23 5.51 22.46
C GLY A 121 7.16 6.65 21.44
N THR A 122 7.79 6.52 20.27
CA THR A 122 7.79 7.57 19.24
C THR A 122 6.44 7.75 18.55
N TYR A 123 5.55 6.76 18.64
CA TYR A 123 4.16 6.89 18.22
C TYR A 123 3.49 8.05 18.96
N GLU A 124 3.58 8.07 20.29
CA GLU A 124 2.99 9.15 21.11
C GLU A 124 3.84 10.42 21.10
N SER A 125 5.17 10.31 21.11
CA SER A 125 6.02 11.49 21.27
C SER A 125 6.26 12.27 19.98
N PHE A 126 6.07 11.65 18.81
CA PHE A 126 6.36 12.28 17.52
C PHE A 126 5.27 12.07 16.47
N ILE A 127 4.89 10.81 16.18
CA ILE A 127 4.00 10.50 15.05
C ILE A 127 2.60 11.06 15.29
N LYS A 128 2.02 10.86 16.48
CA LYS A 128 0.68 11.33 16.83
C LYS A 128 0.65 12.87 16.93
N PRO A 129 -0.02 13.58 16.01
CA PRO A 129 -0.13 15.04 16.06
C PRO A 129 -0.86 15.52 17.31
N GLN A 130 -0.56 16.74 17.77
CA GLN A 130 -1.24 17.32 18.93
C GLN A 130 -2.75 17.43 18.73
N SER A 131 -3.21 17.75 17.51
CA SER A 131 -4.64 17.81 17.19
C SER A 131 -5.37 16.48 17.39
N ILE A 132 -4.67 15.34 17.20
CA ILE A 132 -5.24 14.02 17.46
C ILE A 132 -5.35 13.77 18.96
N LYS A 133 -4.31 14.13 19.72
CA LYS A 133 -4.33 14.05 21.20
C LYS A 133 -5.47 14.89 21.79
N ASP A 134 -5.65 16.11 21.29
CA ASP A 134 -6.71 17.01 21.72
C ASP A 134 -8.12 16.45 21.42
N LEU A 135 -8.26 15.64 20.36
CA LEU A 135 -9.50 14.93 20.02
C LEU A 135 -9.71 13.70 20.91
N GLU A 136 -8.64 12.95 21.21
CA GLU A 136 -8.68 11.83 22.15
C GLU A 136 -9.09 12.28 23.56
N GLU A 137 -8.59 13.44 24.02
CA GLU A 137 -9.00 14.05 25.29
C GLU A 137 -10.50 14.42 25.33
N ARG A 138 -11.13 14.63 24.17
CA ARG A 138 -12.57 14.89 24.02
C ARG A 138 -13.39 13.61 23.87
N GLY A 139 -12.74 12.44 23.90
CA GLY A 139 -13.36 11.13 23.83
C GLY A 139 -13.46 10.52 22.44
N GLU A 140 -12.78 11.09 21.43
CA GLU A 140 -12.54 10.37 20.18
C GLU A 140 -11.55 9.23 20.41
N GLN A 141 -11.69 8.14 19.66
CA GLN A 141 -10.80 7.00 19.78
C GLN A 141 -10.18 6.70 18.42
N PHE A 142 -8.87 6.93 18.31
CA PHE A 142 -8.07 6.67 17.11
C PHE A 142 -7.24 5.40 17.30
N PHE A 143 -6.99 4.71 16.19
CA PHE A 143 -6.09 3.58 16.13
C PHE A 143 -4.88 3.86 15.22
N PRO A 144 -3.73 3.19 15.43
CA PRO A 144 -2.50 3.48 14.71
C PRO A 144 -2.60 3.51 13.18
N LEU A 145 -3.36 2.60 12.55
CA LEU A 145 -3.50 2.55 11.10
C LEU A 145 -4.35 3.69 10.51
N GLU A 146 -5.05 4.46 11.34
CA GLU A 146 -5.72 5.69 10.90
C GLU A 146 -4.71 6.83 10.69
N LEU A 147 -3.50 6.70 11.27
CA LEU A 147 -2.36 7.60 11.08
C LEU A 147 -1.37 7.07 10.02
N ALA A 148 -1.74 6.03 9.26
CA ALA A 148 -0.85 5.32 8.34
C ALA A 148 -0.28 6.18 7.19
N SER A 149 -0.90 7.31 6.88
CA SER A 149 -0.39 8.31 5.94
C SER A 149 0.95 8.91 6.39
N LEU A 150 1.15 9.10 7.70
CA LEU A 150 2.38 9.66 8.28
C LEU A 150 3.60 8.73 8.16
N VAL A 151 3.35 7.44 7.90
CA VAL A 151 4.39 6.43 7.65
C VAL A 151 4.41 6.00 6.18
N HIS A 152 3.61 6.62 5.30
CA HIS A 152 3.42 6.20 3.91
C HIS A 152 4.75 6.15 3.15
N GLU A 153 5.45 7.28 3.06
CA GLU A 153 6.70 7.38 2.31
C GLU A 153 7.79 6.43 2.84
N GLU A 154 7.93 6.30 4.16
CA GLU A 154 8.92 5.40 4.76
C GLU A 154 8.59 3.94 4.45
N SER A 155 7.31 3.57 4.46
CA SER A 155 6.87 2.22 4.09
C SER A 155 7.14 1.92 2.60
N SER A 156 6.95 2.89 1.72
CA SER A 156 7.27 2.80 0.29
C SER A 156 8.77 2.65 0.04
N MET A 157 9.61 3.35 0.82
CA MET A 157 11.07 3.18 0.80
C MET A 157 11.47 1.75 1.20
N LEU A 158 10.86 1.20 2.26
CA LEU A 158 11.13 -0.16 2.72
C LEU A 158 10.70 -1.23 1.72
N ALA A 159 9.49 -1.11 1.14
CA ALA A 159 9.02 -2.00 0.09
C ALA A 159 9.94 -1.97 -1.14
N THR A 160 10.40 -0.78 -1.54
CA THR A 160 11.35 -0.63 -2.64
C THR A 160 12.71 -1.28 -2.34
N GLN A 161 13.24 -1.07 -1.12
CA GLN A 161 14.47 -1.73 -0.68
C GLN A 161 14.31 -3.25 -0.66
N MET A 162 13.20 -3.76 -0.12
CA MET A 162 12.90 -5.19 -0.08
C MET A 162 12.81 -5.79 -1.49
N ARG A 163 12.12 -5.11 -2.41
CA ARG A 163 12.05 -5.52 -3.82
C ARG A 163 13.43 -5.59 -4.44
N ASN A 164 14.25 -4.55 -4.29
CA ASN A 164 15.58 -4.52 -4.88
C ASN A 164 16.47 -5.66 -4.34
N GLU A 165 16.40 -5.95 -3.04
CA GLU A 165 17.13 -7.09 -2.46
C GLU A 165 16.59 -8.42 -3.01
N ALA A 166 15.26 -8.60 -3.08
CA ALA A 166 14.63 -9.78 -3.64
C ALA A 166 15.00 -10.04 -5.11
N LEU A 167 15.09 -8.98 -5.93
CA LEU A 167 15.52 -9.05 -7.33
C LEU A 167 16.96 -9.53 -7.48
N LEU A 168 17.86 -9.05 -6.60
CA LEU A 168 19.26 -9.50 -6.57
C LEU A 168 19.36 -10.97 -6.18
N ASP A 169 18.57 -11.39 -5.20
CA ASP A 169 18.53 -12.76 -4.68
C ASP A 169 17.83 -13.73 -5.65
N GLY A 170 17.10 -13.22 -6.66
CA GLY A 170 16.29 -14.03 -7.57
C GLY A 170 15.06 -14.65 -6.89
N THR A 171 14.62 -14.06 -5.78
CA THR A 171 13.49 -14.48 -4.97
C THR A 171 12.19 -14.45 -5.76
N ASN A 172 11.33 -15.45 -5.58
CA ASN A 172 9.96 -15.42 -6.09
C ASN A 172 9.19 -14.31 -5.36
N ILE A 173 8.62 -13.36 -6.08
CA ILE A 173 7.99 -12.16 -5.50
C ILE A 173 6.56 -11.95 -5.98
N VAL A 174 5.71 -11.48 -5.08
CA VAL A 174 4.43 -10.85 -5.44
C VAL A 174 4.60 -9.36 -5.23
N ILE A 175 4.28 -8.58 -6.25
CA ILE A 175 4.27 -7.12 -6.20
C ILE A 175 2.81 -6.68 -6.23
N ASP A 176 2.30 -6.22 -5.08
CA ASP A 176 0.99 -5.56 -5.02
C ASP A 176 1.19 -4.08 -5.37
N THR A 177 0.70 -3.70 -6.55
CA THR A 177 0.72 -2.32 -6.99
C THR A 177 -0.57 -1.99 -7.71
N VAL A 178 -0.81 -0.70 -7.88
CA VAL A 178 -2.04 -0.22 -8.51
C VAL A 178 -1.88 -0.15 -10.04
N LEU A 179 -0.63 -0.05 -10.54
CA LEU A 179 -0.30 0.17 -11.96
C LEU A 179 -1.11 1.29 -12.65
N SER A 180 -1.37 2.40 -11.97
CA SER A 180 -2.14 3.54 -12.51
C SER A 180 -1.44 4.33 -13.64
N SER A 181 -0.32 3.85 -14.17
CA SER A 181 0.43 4.51 -15.24
C SER A 181 1.05 3.47 -16.17
N PRO A 182 0.82 3.56 -17.49
CA PRO A 182 1.45 2.69 -18.48
C PRO A 182 2.98 2.74 -18.44
N GLU A 183 3.56 3.92 -18.17
CA GLU A 183 5.00 4.09 -18.06
C GLU A 183 5.56 3.32 -16.85
N LYS A 184 4.93 3.47 -15.67
CA LYS A 184 5.35 2.75 -14.46
C LYS A 184 5.19 1.24 -14.60
N ALA A 185 4.14 0.79 -15.28
CA ALA A 185 3.95 -0.62 -15.58
C ALA A 185 5.05 -1.14 -16.52
N ALA A 186 5.37 -0.39 -17.57
CA ALA A 186 6.44 -0.74 -18.52
C ALA A 186 7.84 -0.73 -17.87
N ASP A 187 8.12 0.24 -16.99
CA ASP A 187 9.36 0.30 -16.21
C ASP A 187 9.51 -0.91 -15.30
N LEU A 188 8.42 -1.29 -14.61
CA LEU A 188 8.42 -2.48 -13.75
C LEU A 188 8.63 -3.76 -14.57
N GLY A 189 7.97 -3.88 -15.73
CA GLY A 189 8.16 -5.00 -16.65
C GLY A 189 9.61 -5.12 -17.11
N ARG A 190 10.20 -4.03 -17.62
CA ARG A 190 11.61 -3.99 -18.04
C ARG A 190 12.57 -4.33 -16.90
N LEU A 191 12.29 -3.85 -15.69
CA LEU A 191 13.10 -4.16 -14.52
C LEU A 191 13.09 -5.66 -14.20
N LEU A 192 11.91 -6.30 -14.24
CA LEU A 192 11.76 -7.73 -13.97
C LEU A 192 12.40 -8.58 -15.06
N GLU A 193 12.11 -8.27 -16.33
CA GLU A 193 12.71 -8.95 -17.49
C GLU A 193 14.24 -8.82 -17.49
N GLY A 194 14.76 -7.60 -17.26
CA GLY A 194 16.19 -7.36 -17.15
C GLY A 194 16.86 -8.09 -15.98
N ALA A 195 16.10 -8.42 -14.94
CA ALA A 195 16.54 -9.25 -13.82
C ALA A 195 16.36 -10.77 -14.06
N GLY A 196 15.84 -11.17 -15.23
CA GLY A 196 15.63 -12.56 -15.65
C GLY A 196 14.42 -13.22 -14.99
N TYR A 197 13.38 -12.45 -14.68
CA TYR A 197 12.16 -12.97 -14.08
C TYR A 197 11.17 -13.49 -15.11
N ASP A 198 10.50 -14.60 -14.78
CA ASP A 198 9.25 -15.03 -15.41
C ASP A 198 8.09 -14.29 -14.73
N VAL A 199 7.32 -13.52 -15.50
CA VAL A 199 6.34 -12.55 -14.98
C VAL A 199 4.92 -12.98 -15.32
N GLU A 200 4.11 -13.18 -14.28
CA GLU A 200 2.66 -13.31 -14.36
C GLU A 200 2.00 -12.02 -13.90
N VAL A 201 0.94 -11.58 -14.60
CA VAL A 201 0.13 -10.42 -14.21
C VAL A 201 -1.29 -10.87 -13.88
N ILE A 202 -1.79 -10.46 -12.72
CA ILE A 202 -3.18 -10.65 -12.30
C ILE A 202 -3.82 -9.27 -12.19
N ASP A 203 -4.70 -8.96 -13.12
CA ASP A 203 -5.47 -7.71 -13.14
C ASP A 203 -6.87 -7.92 -12.57
N VAL A 204 -7.30 -7.03 -11.67
CA VAL A 204 -8.60 -7.09 -11.00
C VAL A 204 -9.28 -5.73 -11.08
N GLU A 205 -10.29 -5.65 -11.95
CA GLU A 205 -11.09 -4.44 -12.16
C GLU A 205 -12.42 -4.52 -11.41
N VAL A 206 -12.84 -3.39 -10.83
CA VAL A 206 -14.18 -3.19 -10.26
C VAL A 206 -14.64 -1.75 -10.53
N PRO A 207 -15.97 -1.49 -10.59
CA PRO A 207 -16.48 -0.12 -10.64
C PRO A 207 -16.01 0.72 -9.43
N PHE A 208 -15.87 2.03 -9.63
CA PHE A 208 -15.41 2.97 -8.61
C PHE A 208 -16.28 2.94 -7.35
N GLU A 209 -17.60 2.91 -7.51
CA GLU A 209 -18.53 2.89 -6.38
C GLU A 209 -18.34 1.64 -5.52
N LEU A 210 -18.06 0.49 -6.16
CA LEU A 210 -17.79 -0.77 -5.46
C LEU A 210 -16.41 -0.76 -4.78
N SER A 211 -15.42 -0.12 -5.41
CA SER A 211 -14.10 0.10 -4.82
C SER A 211 -14.20 0.94 -3.54
N GLU A 212 -14.86 2.10 -3.61
CA GLU A 212 -15.09 2.99 -2.47
C GLU A 212 -15.86 2.31 -1.34
N GLU A 213 -16.95 1.61 -1.67
CA GLU A 213 -17.75 0.88 -0.68
C GLU A 213 -16.90 -0.16 0.06
N ARG A 214 -16.06 -0.91 -0.66
CA ARG A 214 -15.19 -1.93 -0.06
C ARG A 214 -14.09 -1.33 0.80
N ILE A 215 -13.51 -0.19 0.41
CA ILE A 215 -12.54 0.55 1.23
C ILE A 215 -13.20 0.98 2.55
N ALA A 216 -14.37 1.63 2.47
CA ALA A 216 -15.09 2.09 3.65
C ALA A 216 -15.53 0.92 4.55
N SER A 217 -16.02 -0.17 3.95
CA SER A 217 -16.46 -1.38 4.66
C SER A 217 -15.30 -2.07 5.38
N ARG A 218 -14.13 -2.18 4.72
CA ARG A 218 -12.92 -2.76 5.32
C ARG A 218 -12.45 -1.93 6.52
N TRP A 219 -12.29 -0.61 6.33
CA TRP A 219 -11.91 0.27 7.44
C TRP A 219 -12.89 0.15 8.61
N ARG A 220 -14.20 0.21 8.33
CA ARG A 220 -15.26 0.12 9.35
C ARG A 220 -15.19 -1.19 10.13
N GLY A 221 -15.00 -2.31 9.43
CA GLY A 221 -14.88 -3.63 10.05
C GLY A 221 -13.68 -3.70 11.00
N ASP A 222 -12.50 -3.27 10.52
CA ASP A 222 -11.26 -3.28 11.30
C ASP A 222 -11.33 -2.31 12.50
N TYR A 223 -11.93 -1.12 12.32
CA TYR A 223 -12.15 -0.14 13.37
C TYR A 223 -13.08 -0.66 14.47
N LEU A 224 -14.25 -1.20 14.09
CA LEU A 224 -15.20 -1.78 15.05
C LEU A 224 -14.60 -2.97 15.81
N ASN A 225 -13.80 -3.80 15.13
CA ASN A 225 -13.11 -4.91 15.78
C ASN A 225 -12.10 -4.42 16.82
N ALA A 226 -11.33 -3.39 16.50
CA ALA A 226 -10.35 -2.81 17.41
C ALA A 226 -11.02 -2.11 18.61
N LEU A 227 -12.17 -1.46 18.41
CA LEU A 227 -12.99 -0.92 19.50
C LEU A 227 -13.51 -2.00 20.44
N GLU A 228 -13.99 -3.12 19.89
CA GLU A 228 -14.51 -4.24 20.70
C GLU A 228 -13.42 -4.88 21.55
N LYS A 229 -12.23 -5.09 20.96
CA LYS A 229 -11.11 -5.72 21.66
C LYS A 229 -10.36 -4.76 22.59
N GLY A 230 -10.41 -3.46 22.32
CA GLY A 230 -9.61 -2.45 23.02
C GLY A 230 -8.11 -2.52 22.73
N GLU A 231 -7.70 -3.30 21.72
CA GLU A 231 -6.32 -3.52 21.31
C GLU A 231 -6.20 -3.69 19.79
N GLY A 232 -4.97 -3.59 19.27
CA GLY A 232 -4.65 -3.74 17.86
C GLY A 232 -4.41 -2.42 17.14
N LEU A 233 -4.19 -2.51 15.83
CA LEU A 233 -3.80 -1.37 15.00
C LEU A 233 -4.98 -0.63 14.34
N GLY A 234 -6.20 -1.17 14.43
CA GLY A 234 -7.40 -0.61 13.78
C GLY A 234 -7.41 -0.74 12.25
N GLY A 235 -8.32 -0.01 11.61
CA GLY A 235 -8.47 0.01 10.15
C GLY A 235 -7.59 1.05 9.48
N ARG A 236 -6.99 0.71 8.33
CA ARG A 236 -6.28 1.68 7.49
C ARG A 236 -7.29 2.49 6.67
N TRP A 237 -7.33 3.80 6.90
CA TRP A 237 -8.06 4.72 6.03
C TRP A 237 -7.33 4.88 4.68
N VAL A 238 -8.08 4.88 3.59
CA VAL A 238 -7.58 5.19 2.24
C VAL A 238 -8.51 6.27 1.68
N PRO A 239 -8.01 7.50 1.44
CA PRO A 239 -8.81 8.55 0.83
C PRO A 239 -9.38 8.13 -0.53
N SER A 240 -10.65 8.44 -0.77
CA SER A 240 -11.36 8.11 -2.01
C SER A 240 -10.77 8.81 -3.24
N GLU A 241 -10.23 10.02 -3.08
CA GLU A 241 -9.54 10.76 -4.14
C GLU A 241 -8.38 9.93 -4.75
N PHE A 242 -7.66 9.18 -3.91
CA PHE A 242 -6.60 8.28 -4.37
C PHE A 242 -7.15 7.08 -5.16
N ALA A 243 -8.34 6.58 -4.80
CA ALA A 243 -9.00 5.53 -5.59
C ALA A 243 -9.52 6.08 -6.93
N ARG A 244 -9.97 7.34 -6.96
CA ARG A 244 -10.49 8.00 -8.16
C ARG A 244 -9.38 8.30 -9.16
N GLU A 245 -8.24 8.85 -8.75
CA GLU A 245 -7.09 9.09 -9.64
C GLU A 245 -6.62 7.83 -10.37
N VAL A 246 -6.75 6.69 -9.70
CA VAL A 246 -6.40 5.37 -10.24
C VAL A 246 -7.41 4.88 -11.26
N LEU A 247 -8.71 5.10 -11.00
CA LEU A 247 -9.82 4.62 -11.81
C LEU A 247 -10.14 5.55 -12.98
N ASP A 248 -9.97 6.87 -12.84
CA ASP A 248 -10.12 7.85 -13.92
C ASP A 248 -9.03 7.64 -15.00
N PHE A 249 -7.87 7.08 -14.63
CA PHE A 249 -6.86 6.63 -15.60
C PHE A 249 -7.25 5.35 -16.35
N GLN A 250 -8.25 4.60 -15.86
CA GLN A 250 -8.80 3.42 -16.52
C GLN A 250 -9.95 3.78 -17.48
N ASP A 251 -10.57 4.96 -17.33
CA ASP A 251 -11.63 5.48 -18.21
C ASP A 251 -11.07 6.30 -19.40
N CYS A 252 -10.42 5.63 -20.34
CA CYS A 252 -10.39 6.13 -21.73
C CYS A 252 -11.70 5.69 -22.43
N GLY A 253 -12.65 6.60 -22.63
CA GLY A 253 -13.83 6.39 -23.50
C GLY A 253 -14.22 7.66 -24.27
N PRO A 254 -15.24 7.64 -25.16
CA PRO A 254 -15.68 6.60 -26.10
C PRO A 254 -15.51 7.06 -27.58
N SER A 255 -15.40 6.14 -28.54
CA SER A 255 -15.80 6.42 -29.93
C SER A 255 -16.55 5.24 -30.53
N THR A 256 -17.88 5.39 -30.55
CA THR A 256 -18.87 4.81 -31.47
C THR A 256 -18.47 3.54 -32.21
N LEU A 257 -18.97 2.38 -31.77
CA LEU A 257 -19.46 1.30 -32.63
C LEU A 257 -20.30 0.32 -31.80
N GLN A 258 -21.47 -0.04 -32.34
CA GLN A 258 -22.47 -0.86 -31.68
C GLN A 258 -22.07 -2.34 -31.60
N VAL A 259 -22.19 -2.89 -30.38
CA VAL A 259 -22.61 -4.25 -30.00
C VAL A 259 -21.72 -5.43 -30.48
N GLU A 260 -20.77 -5.84 -29.65
CA GLU A 260 -20.65 -7.17 -29.01
C GLU A 260 -19.33 -7.27 -28.22
N THR A 261 -19.41 -7.69 -26.95
CA THR A 261 -18.28 -7.87 -26.00
C THR A 261 -17.36 -6.67 -25.78
N THR A 262 -17.66 -5.88 -24.74
CA THR A 262 -16.90 -4.71 -24.29
C THR A 262 -15.42 -5.07 -24.08
N THR A 263 -14.59 -4.66 -25.03
CA THR A 263 -13.14 -4.82 -25.01
C THR A 263 -12.57 -3.54 -24.38
N SER A 264 -12.09 -3.67 -23.14
CA SER A 264 -11.47 -2.59 -22.35
C SER A 264 -10.07 -2.25 -22.87
N CYS A 265 -9.67 -0.98 -22.69
CA CYS A 265 -8.44 -0.34 -23.19
C CYS A 265 -7.14 -1.08 -22.79
N TYR A 266 -7.16 -1.88 -21.73
CA TYR A 266 -6.01 -2.73 -21.35
C TYR A 266 -5.68 -3.79 -22.38
N ARG A 267 -6.64 -4.26 -23.21
CA ARG A 267 -6.38 -5.33 -24.18
C ARG A 267 -5.40 -4.91 -25.28
N ASP A 268 -5.40 -3.64 -25.67
CA ASP A 268 -4.49 -3.13 -26.72
C ASP A 268 -3.06 -2.96 -26.20
N TYR A 269 -2.87 -2.55 -24.94
CA TYR A 269 -1.55 -2.52 -24.30
C TYR A 269 -1.04 -3.90 -23.87
N PHE A 270 -1.95 -4.80 -23.48
CA PHE A 270 -1.67 -6.22 -23.23
C PHE A 270 -1.20 -6.94 -24.50
N TYR A 271 -1.69 -6.53 -25.67
CA TYR A 271 -1.17 -6.99 -26.96
C TYR A 271 0.21 -6.41 -27.28
N ILE A 272 0.54 -5.16 -26.91
CA ILE A 272 1.89 -4.59 -27.06
C ILE A 272 2.91 -5.36 -26.19
N TRP A 273 2.52 -5.74 -24.96
CA TRP A 273 3.30 -6.61 -24.08
C TRP A 273 3.45 -8.03 -24.67
N CYS A 274 2.36 -8.69 -25.09
CA CYS A 274 2.43 -10.03 -25.70
C CYS A 274 3.15 -10.10 -27.06
N SER A 275 3.19 -9.00 -27.83
CA SER A 275 3.85 -8.97 -29.15
C SER A 275 5.35 -8.71 -29.09
N HIS A 276 5.86 -8.06 -28.03
CA HIS A 276 7.31 -7.95 -27.78
C HIS A 276 7.90 -9.16 -27.05
N VAL A 277 7.06 -10.07 -26.52
CA VAL A 277 7.48 -11.30 -25.82
C VAL A 277 7.70 -12.49 -26.79
N ARG A 278 7.47 -12.33 -28.10
CA ARG A 278 7.64 -13.40 -29.11
C ARG A 278 8.69 -13.16 -30.20
N ASP A 279 9.48 -12.10 -30.12
CA ASP A 279 10.61 -11.87 -31.04
C ASP A 279 11.96 -11.98 -30.33
#